data_AF-T0RF72-F1
#
_entry.id   AF-T0RF72-F1
#
_cell.length_a   1.000
_cell.length_b   1.000
_cell.length_c   1.000
_cell.angle_alpha   90.00
_cell.angle_beta   90.00
_cell.angle_gamma   90.00
#
_symmetry.space_group_name_H-M   'P 1'
#
loop_
_entity.id
_entity.type
_entity.pdbx_description
1 polymer ?
#
loop_
_entity_poly.entity_id
_entity_poly.type
_entity_poly.pdbx_seq_one_letter_code
_entity_poly.pdbx_strand_id
1 'polypeptide(L)'
;MEIGTPVWVLAEDRVWRRAVVHATTPTSLGCRLTDAIDEASRVLAFPATAVGSKVFVCNPIEQREVGVEDLTALVHLHEPAILHTLKVRFMKREIYTSTGSILVAVNPFQALALYDERIKTRYIAHGSRAANGEKLAPLPPHVASS
;
A
#
# COMPACT_ATOMS: atom_id res chain seq x y z
N MET A 1 8.40 5.95 -19.68
CA MET A 1 7.65 6.73 -18.66
C MET A 1 7.68 8.17 -19.10
N GLU A 2 6.57 8.89 -18.96
CA GLU A 2 6.47 10.29 -19.38
C GLU A 2 6.79 11.24 -18.22
N ILE A 3 7.19 12.46 -18.55
CA ILE A 3 7.38 13.53 -17.56
C ILE A 3 6.03 13.80 -16.86
N GLY A 4 6.05 13.95 -15.54
CA GLY A 4 4.85 14.09 -14.72
C GLY A 4 4.33 12.77 -14.14
N THR A 5 4.83 11.61 -14.58
CA THR A 5 4.41 10.31 -14.05
C THR A 5 4.80 10.18 -12.56
N PRO A 6 3.86 9.90 -11.64
CA PRO A 6 4.18 9.61 -10.25
C PRO A 6 4.82 8.23 -10.12
N VAL A 7 5.95 8.16 -9.41
CA VAL A 7 6.76 6.96 -9.24
C VAL A 7 7.22 6.79 -7.80
N TRP A 8 7.52 5.57 -7.43
CA TRP A 8 8.28 5.20 -6.25
C TRP A 8 9.75 5.05 -6.63
N VAL A 9 10.64 5.61 -5.83
CA VAL A 9 12.09 5.47 -6.01
C VAL A 9 12.73 4.91 -4.75
N LEU A 10 13.69 4.01 -4.90
CA LEU A 10 14.48 3.48 -3.80
C LEU A 10 15.67 4.41 -3.57
N ALA A 11 15.66 5.13 -2.46
CA ALA A 11 16.77 5.99 -2.06
C ALA A 11 17.96 5.17 -1.51
N GLU A 12 19.11 5.81 -1.33
CA GLU A 12 20.36 5.15 -0.91
C GLU A 12 20.26 4.51 0.49
N ASP A 13 19.41 5.08 1.34
CA ASP A 13 19.04 4.57 2.67
C ASP A 13 18.11 3.34 2.61
N ARG A 14 17.84 2.81 1.41
CA ARG A 14 16.91 1.71 1.13
C ARG A 14 15.47 2.02 1.54
N VAL A 15 15.10 3.29 1.60
CA VAL A 15 13.73 3.71 1.85
C VAL A 15 13.04 4.05 0.53
N TRP A 16 11.85 3.51 0.35
CA TRP A 16 10.97 3.85 -0.76
C TRP A 16 10.38 5.25 -0.56
N ARG A 17 10.58 6.13 -1.53
CA ARG A 17 10.11 7.52 -1.50
C ARG A 17 9.25 7.84 -2.70
N ARG A 18 8.32 8.78 -2.51
CA ARG A 18 7.47 9.29 -3.59
C ARG A 18 8.25 10.30 -4.44
N ALA A 19 8.14 10.16 -5.75
CA ALA A 19 8.72 11.06 -6.71
C ALA A 19 7.81 11.26 -7.92
N VAL A 20 8.18 12.23 -8.74
CA VAL A 20 7.57 12.48 -10.04
C VAL A 20 8.68 12.49 -11.08
N VAL A 21 8.47 11.82 -12.22
CA VAL A 21 9.41 11.89 -13.34
C VAL A 21 9.51 13.34 -13.80
N HIS A 22 10.71 13.91 -13.75
CA HIS A 22 10.95 15.30 -14.11
C HIS A 22 11.73 15.42 -15.44
N ALA A 23 12.63 14.48 -15.71
CA ALA A 23 13.39 14.43 -16.96
C ALA A 23 13.55 12.98 -17.41
N THR A 24 13.60 12.77 -18.73
CA THR A 24 13.81 11.44 -19.33
C THR A 24 14.81 11.60 -20.45
N THR A 25 15.84 10.75 -20.47
CA THR A 25 16.76 10.58 -21.59
C THR A 25 16.73 9.12 -22.03
N PRO A 26 17.30 8.76 -23.19
CA PRO A 26 17.37 7.36 -23.62
C PRO A 26 18.08 6.43 -22.62
N THR A 27 18.95 6.96 -21.76
CA THR A 27 19.79 6.16 -20.85
C THR A 27 19.50 6.42 -19.37
N SER A 28 18.76 7.46 -19.03
CA SER A 28 18.52 7.86 -17.65
C SER A 28 17.14 8.49 -17.42
N LEU A 29 16.69 8.39 -16.17
CA LEU A 29 15.45 8.94 -15.66
C LEU A 29 15.77 9.87 -14.49
N GLY A 30 15.39 11.14 -14.62
CA GLY A 30 15.43 12.11 -13.53
C GLY A 30 14.12 12.11 -12.76
N CYS A 31 14.17 11.75 -11.48
CA CYS A 31 13.02 11.68 -10.59
C CYS A 31 13.12 12.76 -9.53
N ARG A 32 12.07 13.59 -9.40
CA ARG A 32 11.98 14.63 -8.38
C ARG A 32 11.18 14.11 -7.19
N LEU A 33 11.80 14.02 -6.03
CA LEU A 33 11.16 13.64 -4.77
C LEU A 33 10.08 14.64 -4.39
N THR A 34 8.94 14.14 -3.88
CA THR A 34 7.81 15.00 -3.45
C THR A 34 7.90 15.40 -1.98
N ASP A 35 8.73 14.73 -1.19
CA ASP A 35 8.87 14.86 0.26
C ASP A 35 10.23 15.45 0.69
N ALA A 36 11.07 15.87 -0.25
CA ALA A 36 12.37 16.45 0.08
C ALA A 36 12.24 17.91 0.54
N ILE A 37 12.90 18.21 1.67
CA ILE A 37 12.94 19.54 2.29
C ILE A 37 13.96 20.42 1.56
N ASP A 38 15.12 19.85 1.21
CA ASP A 38 16.21 20.56 0.56
C ASP A 38 16.18 20.40 -0.96
N GLU A 39 16.47 21.50 -1.67
CA GLU A 39 16.39 21.54 -3.13
C GLU A 39 17.46 20.68 -3.83
N ALA A 40 18.64 20.56 -3.21
CA ALA A 40 19.74 19.72 -3.70
C ALA A 40 19.43 18.22 -3.60
N SER A 41 18.72 17.78 -2.55
CA SER A 41 18.29 16.39 -2.37
C SER A 41 16.98 16.08 -3.09
N ARG A 42 16.40 17.05 -3.81
CA ARG A 42 15.07 16.91 -4.42
C ARG A 42 15.08 16.12 -5.72
N VAL A 43 16.22 15.94 -6.37
CA VAL A 43 16.30 15.24 -7.67
C VAL A 43 17.28 14.09 -7.59
N LEU A 44 16.80 12.90 -7.94
CA LEU A 44 17.59 11.68 -8.07
C LEU A 44 17.63 11.25 -9.53
N ALA A 45 18.80 10.85 -10.01
CA ALA A 45 18.96 10.31 -11.35
C ALA A 45 19.19 8.80 -11.28
N PHE A 46 18.43 8.07 -12.09
CA PHE A 46 18.53 6.62 -12.21
C PHE A 46 18.85 6.24 -13.64
N PRO A 47 19.65 5.19 -13.90
CA PRO A 47 19.77 4.65 -15.25
C PRO A 47 18.43 4.06 -15.69
N ALA A 48 18.14 4.05 -16.99
CA ALA A 48 16.88 3.50 -17.52
C ALA A 48 16.67 2.03 -17.13
N THR A 49 17.76 1.28 -16.95
CA THR A 49 17.77 -0.12 -16.49
C THR A 49 17.34 -0.31 -15.03
N ALA A 50 17.26 0.77 -14.24
CA ALA A 50 16.79 0.71 -12.86
C ALA A 50 15.25 0.67 -12.74
N VAL A 51 14.53 0.89 -13.84
CA VAL A 51 13.07 0.73 -13.88
C VAL A 51 12.72 -0.75 -13.64
N GLY A 52 11.81 -1.00 -12.70
CA GLY A 52 11.45 -2.35 -12.27
C GLY A 52 12.36 -2.93 -11.18
N SER A 53 13.38 -2.21 -10.73
CA SER A 53 14.22 -2.61 -9.57
C SER A 53 14.32 -1.51 -8.52
N LYS A 54 14.63 -0.27 -8.92
CA LYS A 54 14.70 0.90 -8.03
C LYS A 54 13.65 1.96 -8.34
N VAL A 55 12.97 1.86 -9.47
CA VAL A 55 11.91 2.79 -9.87
C VAL A 55 10.66 2.01 -10.28
N PHE A 56 9.54 2.30 -9.64
CA PHE A 56 8.24 1.68 -9.91
C PHE A 56 7.16 2.73 -10.10
N VAL A 57 6.16 2.44 -10.96
CA VAL A 57 5.02 3.35 -11.14
C VAL A 57 4.12 3.34 -9.90
N CYS A 58 3.61 4.51 -9.52
CA CYS A 58 2.61 4.62 -8.47
C CYS A 58 1.26 4.03 -8.91
N ASN A 59 0.57 3.38 -7.97
CA ASN A 59 -0.86 3.06 -8.15
C ASN A 59 -1.73 4.33 -8.28
N PRO A 60 -2.99 4.22 -8.75
CA PRO A 60 -3.96 5.32 -8.75
C PRO A 60 -4.07 6.05 -7.41
N ILE A 61 -4.50 7.31 -7.43
CA ILE A 61 -4.52 8.15 -6.23
C ILE A 61 -5.44 7.59 -5.15
N GLU A 62 -6.58 7.00 -5.54
CA GLU A 62 -7.56 6.40 -4.65
C GLU A 62 -6.94 5.27 -3.83
N GLN A 63 -6.19 4.38 -4.50
CA GLN A 63 -5.49 3.26 -3.85
C GLN A 63 -4.34 3.74 -2.96
N ARG A 64 -3.67 4.85 -3.30
CA ARG A 64 -2.56 5.40 -2.53
C ARG A 64 -3.00 6.17 -1.29
N GLU A 65 -4.09 6.93 -1.35
CA GLU A 65 -4.54 7.76 -0.23
C GLU A 65 -5.42 6.98 0.75
N VAL A 66 -6.26 6.09 0.22
CA VAL A 66 -7.15 5.29 1.05
C VAL A 66 -6.45 4.01 1.52
N GLY A 67 -5.62 3.41 0.68
CA GLY A 67 -5.19 2.02 0.83
C GLY A 67 -6.24 1.05 0.27
N VAL A 68 -5.90 -0.24 0.24
CA VAL A 68 -6.81 -1.31 -0.17
C VAL A 68 -6.92 -2.34 0.95
N GLU A 69 -8.09 -2.94 1.12
CA GLU A 69 -8.30 -4.01 2.11
C GLU A 69 -7.64 -5.33 1.69
N ASP A 70 -7.55 -5.58 0.38
CA ASP A 70 -6.84 -6.71 -0.23
C ASP A 70 -5.74 -6.19 -1.17
N LEU A 71 -4.48 -6.56 -0.87
CA LEU A 71 -3.32 -6.16 -1.67
C LEU A 71 -3.42 -6.65 -3.12
N THR A 72 -4.15 -7.73 -3.42
CA THR A 72 -4.34 -8.22 -4.78
C THR A 72 -5.16 -7.27 -5.67
N ALA A 73 -5.88 -6.32 -5.07
CA ALA A 73 -6.62 -5.28 -5.79
C ALA A 73 -5.74 -4.14 -6.31
N LEU A 74 -4.46 -4.06 -5.91
CA LEU A 74 -3.52 -3.05 -6.42
C LEU A 74 -3.28 -3.23 -7.93
N VAL A 75 -3.31 -2.12 -8.68
CA VAL A 75 -3.02 -2.14 -10.13
C VAL A 75 -1.58 -2.58 -10.40
N HIS A 76 -0.67 -2.15 -9.54
CA HIS A 76 0.74 -2.48 -9.53
C HIS A 76 1.10 -3.08 -8.17
N LEU A 77 1.30 -4.39 -8.15
CA LEU A 77 1.67 -5.14 -6.96
C LEU A 77 3.19 -5.30 -6.89
N HIS A 78 3.85 -4.33 -6.26
CA HIS A 78 5.29 -4.32 -6.01
C HIS A 78 5.56 -3.88 -4.56
N GLU A 79 6.80 -4.09 -4.11
CA GLU A 79 7.21 -3.82 -2.73
C GLU A 79 6.84 -2.40 -2.23
N PRO A 80 7.13 -1.29 -2.94
CA PRO A 80 6.75 0.04 -2.44
C PRO A 80 5.24 0.22 -2.30
N ALA A 81 4.43 -0.36 -3.19
CA ALA A 81 2.98 -0.29 -3.08
C ALA A 81 2.47 -1.05 -1.86
N ILE A 82 2.97 -2.26 -1.61
CA ILE A 82 2.60 -3.07 -0.45
C ILE A 82 2.95 -2.33 0.85
N LEU A 83 4.19 -1.85 0.98
CA LEU A 83 4.66 -1.13 2.15
C LEU A 83 3.85 0.14 2.40
N HIS A 84 3.54 0.89 1.34
CA HIS A 84 2.74 2.11 1.44
C HIS A 84 1.30 1.81 1.88
N THR A 85 0.64 0.80 1.31
CA THR A 85 -0.71 0.41 1.72
C THR A 85 -0.75 -0.01 3.19
N LEU A 86 0.19 -0.86 3.64
CA LEU A 86 0.28 -1.26 5.05
C LEU A 86 0.49 -0.05 5.96
N LYS A 87 1.37 0.89 5.57
CA LYS A 87 1.61 2.13 6.32
C LYS A 87 0.34 2.99 6.44
N VAL A 88 -0.37 3.23 5.33
CA VAL A 88 -1.60 4.05 5.33
C VAL A 88 -2.67 3.43 6.21
N ARG A 89 -2.89 2.12 6.11
CA ARG A 89 -3.86 1.38 6.93
C ARG A 89 -3.48 1.39 8.40
N PHE A 90 -2.21 1.17 8.71
CA PHE A 90 -1.70 1.24 10.08
C PHE A 90 -1.95 2.61 10.72
N MET A 91 -1.70 3.71 9.99
CA MET A 91 -1.99 5.06 10.47
C MET A 91 -3.48 5.31 10.75
N LYS A 92 -4.37 4.56 10.09
CA LYS A 92 -5.83 4.54 10.33
C LYS A 92 -6.26 3.56 11.42
N ARG A 93 -5.31 2.91 12.11
CA ARG A 93 -5.55 1.84 13.10
C ARG A 93 -6.20 0.58 12.51
N GLU A 94 -6.06 0.37 11.20
CA GLU A 94 -6.52 -0.80 10.48
C GLU A 94 -5.35 -1.78 10.33
N ILE A 95 -5.17 -2.65 11.34
CA ILE A 95 -3.97 -3.50 11.43
C ILE A 95 -4.00 -4.77 10.58
N TYR A 96 -5.18 -5.12 10.04
CA TYR A 96 -5.39 -6.31 9.23
C TYR A 96 -5.53 -5.93 7.75
N THR A 97 -4.85 -6.64 6.87
CA THR A 97 -4.91 -6.46 5.42
C THR A 97 -4.84 -7.83 4.75
N SER A 98 -5.76 -8.11 3.83
CA SER A 98 -5.75 -9.36 3.07
C SER A 98 -4.75 -9.31 1.92
N THR A 99 -4.27 -10.47 1.50
CA THR A 99 -3.59 -10.68 0.22
C THR A 99 -4.06 -12.01 -0.35
N GLY A 100 -5.18 -11.96 -1.07
CA GLY A 100 -5.93 -13.15 -1.47
C GLY A 100 -6.38 -13.94 -0.24
N SER A 101 -5.93 -15.19 -0.12
CA SER A 101 -6.28 -16.09 1.00
C SER A 101 -5.48 -15.85 2.28
N ILE A 102 -4.45 -14.99 2.24
CA ILE A 102 -3.57 -14.74 3.37
C ILE A 102 -4.01 -13.47 4.10
N LEU A 103 -3.98 -13.47 5.43
CA LEU A 103 -4.23 -12.30 6.26
C LEU A 103 -2.90 -11.79 6.85
N VAL A 104 -2.57 -10.53 6.57
CA VAL A 104 -1.42 -9.83 7.12
C VAL A 104 -1.87 -9.01 8.34
N ALA A 105 -1.15 -9.13 9.45
CA ALA A 105 -1.38 -8.37 10.68
C ALA A 105 -0.14 -7.55 11.06
N VAL A 106 -0.33 -6.25 11.32
CA VAL A 106 0.74 -5.35 11.79
C VAL A 106 0.53 -5.04 13.27
N ASN A 107 1.53 -5.26 14.11
CA ASN A 107 1.40 -5.08 15.56
C ASN A 107 1.12 -3.59 15.91
N PRO A 108 -0.01 -3.25 16.56
CA PRO A 108 -0.33 -1.87 16.93
C PRO A 108 0.49 -1.31 18.08
N PHE A 109 1.12 -2.17 18.90
CA PHE A 109 1.77 -1.80 20.18
C PHE A 109 0.87 -0.98 21.14
N GLN A 110 -0.44 -1.04 20.95
CA GLN A 110 -1.45 -0.40 21.77
C GLN A 110 -2.75 -1.21 21.73
N ALA A 111 -3.59 -1.04 22.75
CA ALA A 111 -4.91 -1.65 22.76
C ALA A 111 -5.81 -1.01 21.68
N LEU A 112 -6.54 -1.85 20.94
CA LEU A 112 -7.54 -1.45 19.95
C LEU A 112 -8.88 -2.12 20.27
N ALA A 113 -9.98 -1.40 20.08
CA ALA A 113 -11.36 -1.90 20.26
C ALA A 113 -11.78 -2.96 19.21
N LEU A 114 -10.85 -3.43 18.37
CA LEU A 114 -11.09 -4.45 17.34
C LEU A 114 -11.39 -5.83 17.94
N TYR A 115 -10.99 -6.06 19.19
CA TYR A 115 -11.19 -7.32 19.90
C TYR A 115 -12.38 -7.32 20.85
N ASP A 116 -13.20 -6.28 20.83
CA ASP A 116 -14.42 -6.22 21.62
C ASP A 116 -15.41 -7.32 21.22
N GLU A 117 -16.16 -7.84 22.20
CA GLU A 117 -17.14 -8.91 21.98
C GLU A 117 -18.18 -8.57 20.91
N ARG A 118 -18.53 -7.28 20.79
CA ARG A 118 -19.42 -6.79 19.74
C ARG A 118 -18.85 -7.05 18.34
N ILE A 119 -17.55 -6.83 18.15
CA ILE A 119 -16.89 -7.03 16.85
C ILE A 119 -16.77 -8.52 16.57
N LYS A 120 -16.30 -9.33 17.53
CA LYS A 120 -16.22 -10.79 17.38
C LYS A 120 -17.56 -11.41 16.99
N THR A 121 -18.62 -11.07 17.73
CA THR A 121 -19.98 -11.57 17.46
C THR A 121 -20.44 -11.21 16.05
N ARG A 122 -20.13 -10.00 15.57
CA ARG A 122 -20.49 -9.58 14.20
C ARG A 122 -19.82 -10.45 13.13
N TYR A 123 -18.53 -10.76 13.29
CA TYR A 123 -17.80 -11.60 12.32
C TYR A 123 -18.26 -13.06 12.37
N ILE A 124 -18.46 -13.62 13.56
CA ILE A 124 -18.98 -14.99 13.74
C ILE A 124 -20.36 -15.13 13.08
N ALA A 125 -21.27 -14.20 13.37
CA ALA A 125 -22.61 -14.22 12.79
C ALA A 125 -22.59 -14.05 11.25
N HIS A 126 -21.67 -13.23 10.73
CA HIS A 126 -21.47 -13.08 9.29
C HIS A 126 -21.02 -14.39 8.64
N GLY A 127 -20.03 -15.08 9.22
CA GLY A 127 -19.58 -16.39 8.76
C GLY A 127 -20.68 -17.45 8.77
N SER A 128 -21.47 -17.54 9.87
CA SER A 128 -22.58 -18.50 9.95
C SER A 128 -23.66 -18.26 8.88
N ARG A 129 -24.01 -17.00 8.63
CA ARG A 129 -25.01 -16.63 7.62
C ARG A 129 -24.51 -16.87 6.20
N ALA A 130 -23.24 -16.55 5.93
CA ALA A 130 -22.62 -16.83 4.66
C ALA A 130 -22.58 -18.36 4.38
N ALA A 131 -22.27 -19.18 5.39
CA ALA A 131 -22.29 -20.64 5.29
C ALA A 131 -23.70 -21.20 4.99
N ASN A 132 -24.75 -20.50 5.43
CA ASN A 132 -26.15 -20.83 5.11
C ASN A 132 -26.58 -20.37 3.70
N GLY A 133 -25.66 -19.83 2.89
CA GLY A 133 -25.92 -19.41 1.52
C GLY A 133 -26.45 -17.98 1.37
N GLU A 134 -26.48 -17.19 2.45
CA GLU A 134 -26.87 -15.78 2.35
C GLU A 134 -25.79 -14.96 1.63
N LYS A 135 -26.19 -14.18 0.62
CA LYS A 135 -25.28 -13.27 -0.09
C LYS A 135 -25.09 -11.98 0.71
N LEU A 136 -24.06 -11.95 1.55
CA LEU A 136 -23.71 -10.80 2.37
C LEU A 136 -22.59 -9.97 1.74
N ALA A 137 -22.60 -8.66 2.00
CA ALA A 137 -21.45 -7.82 1.69
C ALA A 137 -20.22 -8.28 2.50
N PRO A 138 -19.00 -8.24 1.93
CA PRO A 138 -17.80 -8.61 2.65
C PRO A 138 -17.59 -7.66 3.84
N LEU A 139 -17.12 -8.22 4.96
CA LEU A 139 -16.63 -7.43 6.08
C LEU A 139 -15.16 -7.07 5.85
N PRO A 140 -14.66 -6.00 6.49
CA PRO A 140 -13.24 -5.67 6.46
C PRO A 140 -12.36 -6.84 6.93
N PRO A 141 -11.08 -6.89 6.52
CA PRO A 141 -10.17 -7.96 6.92
C PRO A 141 -10.00 -8.02 8.43
N HIS A 142 -10.14 -9.22 9.01
CA HIS A 142 -10.04 -9.43 10.45
C HIS A 142 -9.68 -10.88 10.78
N VAL A 143 -9.01 -11.14 11.90
CA VAL A 143 -8.70 -12.52 12.33
C VAL A 143 -9.94 -13.38 12.60
N ALA A 144 -11.08 -12.74 12.89
CA ALA A 144 -12.35 -13.43 13.13
C ALA A 144 -13.13 -13.77 11.84
N SER A 145 -12.58 -13.49 10.66
CA SER A 145 -13.20 -13.82 9.37
C SER A 145 -12.85 -15.22 8.86
N SER A 146 -12.05 -16.00 9.60
CA SER A 146 -11.62 -17.36 9.26
C SER A 146 -12.59 -18.44 9.75
#